data_AF-A0ABD5XU34-F1
#
_entry.id   AF-A0ABD5XU34-F1
#
_cell.length_a   1.000
_cell.length_b   1.000
_cell.length_c   1.000
_cell.angle_alpha   90.00
_cell.angle_beta   90.00
_cell.angle_gamma   90.00
#
_symmetry.space_group_name_H-M   'P 1'
#
loop_
_entity.id
_entity.type
_entity.pdbx_description
1 polymer ?
#
loop_
_entity_poly.entity_id
_entity_poly.type
_entity_poly.pdbx_seq_one_letter_code
_entity_poly.pdbx_strand_id
1 'polypeptide(L)'
;MTVPALSAVLPSPAAWATLDIGLAPTGVVGHTPTIWYGEAVVLAVAAVLIGLTARDVLDGPDAAPSTGEIGHPREWLRPERLVDLVPVVATLALSVLVWTEPLDVWLWGVAVLFAGTLALAPLVHGRRLAARVPTERERRRLAAAGIDPDGSIRVVETARPTHRNGYSIGGPLSGAVGVSRAAVETLPPAQLGAVVAHERGHLAERHALVRSLVSAGWLFAGAAVITAVFSVTTPAATAALAAWLLGERAVAVLVGRATEYRADAYAARHTSPAAVADLLRTLDGGGHHSAADRLRGLLSPHPSFDRRIDAVESLSA
;
A
#
# COMPACT_ATOMS: atom_id res chain seq x y z
N MET A 1 56.39 -6.41 -1.39
CA MET A 1 55.33 -7.09 -0.62
C MET A 1 54.53 -7.94 -1.58
N THR A 2 54.77 -9.24 -1.59
CA THR A 2 54.17 -10.24 -2.49
C THR A 2 53.11 -11.02 -1.73
N VAL A 3 51.87 -11.03 -2.25
CA VAL A 3 50.74 -11.77 -1.68
C VAL A 3 50.80 -13.22 -2.15
N PRO A 4 50.72 -14.24 -1.26
CA PRO A 4 50.73 -15.64 -1.68
C PRO A 4 49.36 -16.06 -2.24
N ALA A 5 49.39 -16.97 -3.22
CA ALA A 5 48.25 -17.47 -3.96
C ALA A 5 47.29 -18.32 -3.10
N LEU A 6 46.00 -17.99 -3.17
CA LEU A 6 44.84 -18.66 -2.59
C LEU A 6 44.46 -19.91 -3.42
N SER A 7 45.30 -20.95 -3.42
CA SER A 7 45.01 -22.19 -4.16
C SER A 7 45.11 -23.47 -3.33
N ALA A 8 45.12 -23.38 -2.00
CA ALA A 8 45.34 -24.52 -1.12
C ALA A 8 44.30 -24.71 0.00
N VAL A 9 42.99 -24.55 -0.26
CA VAL A 9 41.93 -25.03 0.67
C VAL A 9 40.63 -25.41 -0.07
N LEU A 10 40.69 -26.03 -1.25
CA LEU A 10 39.49 -26.59 -1.87
C LEU A 10 39.68 -28.09 -2.16
N PRO A 11 38.80 -28.97 -1.65
CA PRO A 11 38.86 -30.40 -1.93
C PRO A 11 38.62 -30.65 -3.43
N SER A 12 39.25 -31.70 -3.96
CA SER A 12 39.13 -32.06 -5.37
C SER A 12 37.68 -32.46 -5.72
N PRO A 13 37.24 -32.28 -6.98
CA PRO A 13 35.89 -32.65 -7.43
C PRO A 13 35.52 -34.12 -7.17
N ALA A 14 36.51 -35.00 -6.99
CA ALA A 14 36.30 -36.41 -6.68
C ALA A 14 35.83 -36.68 -5.23
N ALA A 15 36.03 -35.72 -4.30
CA ALA A 15 35.61 -35.87 -2.91
C ALA A 15 34.09 -35.73 -2.70
N TRP A 16 33.36 -35.19 -3.69
CA TRP A 16 31.90 -35.06 -3.62
C TRP A 16 31.15 -36.33 -4.04
N ALA A 17 31.83 -37.28 -4.71
CA ALA A 17 31.18 -38.47 -5.27
C ALA A 17 31.00 -39.62 -4.28
N THR A 18 31.46 -39.49 -3.03
CA THR A 18 31.40 -40.57 -2.01
C THR A 18 30.76 -40.14 -0.69
N LEU A 19 30.13 -38.95 -0.64
CA LEU A 19 29.17 -38.63 0.41
C LEU A 19 27.89 -39.41 0.14
N ASP A 20 27.90 -40.67 0.58
CA ASP A 20 26.73 -41.51 0.76
C ASP A 20 25.91 -40.92 1.92
N ILE A 21 25.20 -39.82 1.63
CA ILE A 21 24.21 -39.23 2.52
C ILE A 21 23.05 -40.21 2.47
N GLY A 22 23.02 -41.17 3.38
CA GLY A 22 22.05 -42.27 3.42
C GLY A 22 20.64 -41.81 3.03
N LEU A 23 20.31 -42.00 1.75
CA LEU A 23 18.99 -41.75 1.22
C LEU A 23 18.14 -42.89 1.77
N ALA A 24 17.34 -42.54 2.78
CA ALA A 24 16.37 -43.42 3.39
C ALA A 24 15.48 -44.05 2.30
N PRO A 25 15.05 -45.31 2.49
CA PRO A 25 14.27 -46.03 1.51
C PRO A 25 13.00 -45.26 1.17
N THR A 26 12.76 -45.09 -0.13
CA THR A 26 11.50 -44.65 -0.73
C THR A 26 10.44 -45.72 -0.46
N GLY A 27 9.85 -45.68 0.73
CA GLY A 27 8.87 -46.65 1.17
C GLY A 27 8.09 -46.12 2.36
N VAL A 28 6.86 -45.72 2.06
CA VAL A 28 5.66 -45.55 2.92
C VAL A 28 5.07 -44.16 2.71
N VAL A 29 4.14 -44.09 1.74
CA VAL A 29 3.07 -43.09 1.73
C VAL A 29 2.19 -43.41 2.94
N GLY A 30 2.63 -42.95 4.11
CA GLY A 30 1.84 -42.95 5.32
C GLY A 30 0.86 -41.79 5.21
N HIS A 31 -0.42 -42.10 5.05
CA HIS A 31 -1.49 -41.15 5.31
C HIS A 31 -1.37 -40.68 6.76
N THR A 32 -0.76 -39.51 6.96
CA THR A 32 -0.74 -38.83 8.25
C THR A 32 -2.19 -38.52 8.63
N PRO A 33 -2.68 -38.96 9.81
CA PRO A 33 -4.06 -38.74 10.19
C PRO A 33 -4.34 -37.24 10.33
N THR A 34 -5.41 -36.85 9.66
CA THR A 34 -5.90 -35.52 9.33
C THR A 34 -6.54 -34.80 10.52
N ILE A 35 -5.89 -34.74 11.69
CA ILE A 35 -6.60 -34.37 12.93
C ILE A 35 -6.02 -33.17 13.72
N TRP A 36 -6.49 -31.95 13.34
CA TRP A 36 -7.07 -30.88 14.20
C TRP A 36 -6.26 -29.67 14.72
N TYR A 37 -4.99 -29.47 14.36
CA TYR A 37 -4.30 -28.19 14.62
C TYR A 37 -4.14 -27.29 13.37
N GLY A 38 -4.43 -27.82 12.18
CA GLY A 38 -4.30 -27.11 10.90
C GLY A 38 -5.41 -26.09 10.62
N GLU A 39 -6.58 -26.23 11.22
CA GLU A 39 -7.79 -25.47 10.85
C GLU A 39 -7.89 -24.11 11.58
N ALA A 40 -7.46 -24.03 12.84
CA ALA A 40 -7.54 -22.80 13.64
C ALA A 40 -6.52 -21.72 13.19
N VAL A 41 -5.34 -22.14 12.73
CA VAL A 41 -4.31 -21.24 12.18
C VAL A 41 -4.72 -20.72 10.80
N VAL A 42 -5.34 -21.56 9.98
CA VAL A 42 -5.91 -21.18 8.69
C VAL A 42 -7.08 -20.20 8.87
N LEU A 43 -7.94 -20.40 9.87
CA LEU A 43 -9.00 -19.45 10.27
C LEU A 43 -8.45 -18.09 10.74
N ALA A 44 -7.30 -18.05 11.43
CA ALA A 44 -6.65 -16.81 11.84
C ALA A 44 -6.00 -16.06 10.66
N VAL A 45 -5.42 -16.79 9.71
CA VAL A 45 -4.85 -16.22 8.46
C VAL A 45 -5.96 -15.70 7.55
N ALA A 46 -7.06 -16.44 7.39
CA ALA A 46 -8.25 -15.96 6.70
C ALA A 46 -8.86 -14.72 7.38
N ALA A 47 -8.91 -14.66 8.71
CA ALA A 47 -9.38 -13.48 9.45
C ALA A 47 -8.47 -12.24 9.29
N VAL A 48 -7.15 -12.43 9.15
CA VAL A 48 -6.20 -11.35 8.80
C VAL A 48 -6.37 -10.89 7.36
N LEU A 49 -6.62 -11.83 6.43
CA LEU A 49 -6.86 -11.51 5.02
C LEU A 49 -8.23 -10.81 4.81
N ILE A 50 -9.25 -11.16 5.60
CA ILE A 50 -10.55 -10.48 5.71
C ILE A 50 -10.41 -9.11 6.38
N GLY A 51 -9.56 -8.96 7.39
CA GLY A 51 -9.28 -7.66 8.03
C GLY A 51 -8.52 -6.69 7.11
N LEU A 52 -7.62 -7.19 6.26
CA LEU A 52 -6.89 -6.40 5.27
C LEU A 52 -7.76 -5.99 4.09
N THR A 53 -8.69 -6.84 3.64
CA THR A 53 -9.71 -6.47 2.65
C THR A 53 -10.82 -5.59 3.23
N ALA A 54 -11.17 -5.73 4.52
CA ALA A 54 -12.06 -4.82 5.23
C ALA A 54 -11.43 -3.43 5.45
N ARG A 55 -10.12 -3.32 5.61
CA ARG A 55 -9.42 -2.02 5.66
C ARG A 55 -9.50 -1.27 4.34
N ASP A 56 -9.37 -1.96 3.20
CA ASP A 56 -9.58 -1.37 1.86
C ASP A 56 -11.04 -0.92 1.61
N VAL A 57 -12.02 -1.43 2.38
CA VAL A 57 -13.42 -0.97 2.40
C VAL A 57 -13.66 0.13 3.45
N LEU A 58 -12.95 0.11 4.58
CA LEU A 58 -13.11 1.03 5.71
C LEU A 58 -12.33 2.35 5.54
N ASP A 59 -11.23 2.36 4.78
CA ASP A 59 -10.50 3.57 4.38
C ASP A 59 -11.23 4.34 3.24
N GLY A 60 -12.46 3.95 2.88
CA GLY A 60 -13.32 4.64 1.92
C GLY A 60 -14.70 5.04 2.46
N PRO A 61 -14.83 6.24 3.07
CA PRO A 61 -16.03 7.04 2.84
C PRO A 61 -15.68 8.46 2.40
N ASP A 62 -14.46 8.73 1.95
CA ASP A 62 -14.17 10.04 1.37
C ASP A 62 -14.89 10.20 0.02
N ALA A 63 -15.13 9.13 -0.74
CA ALA A 63 -16.02 9.21 -1.90
C ALA A 63 -17.48 9.31 -1.42
N ALA A 64 -18.16 10.40 -1.76
CA ALA A 64 -19.61 10.48 -1.57
C ALA A 64 -20.25 9.27 -2.28
N PRO A 65 -21.15 8.50 -1.62
CA PRO A 65 -21.87 7.44 -2.30
C PRO A 65 -22.54 8.05 -3.52
N SER A 66 -22.33 7.45 -4.71
CA SER A 66 -23.10 7.85 -5.89
C SER A 66 -24.57 7.79 -5.49
N THR A 67 -25.28 8.90 -5.55
CA THR A 67 -26.64 9.09 -5.01
C THR A 67 -27.73 8.31 -5.75
N GLY A 68 -27.40 7.17 -6.37
CA GLY A 68 -28.37 6.26 -6.98
C GLY A 68 -29.06 5.42 -5.90
N GLU A 69 -30.38 5.57 -5.81
CA GLU A 69 -31.25 4.72 -5.00
C GLU A 69 -30.92 3.24 -5.21
N ILE A 70 -30.62 2.54 -4.12
CA ILE A 70 -30.31 1.10 -4.13
C ILE A 70 -31.64 0.37 -4.36
N GLY A 71 -31.99 0.11 -5.62
CA GLY A 71 -33.30 -0.47 -5.95
C GLY A 71 -33.26 -1.63 -6.93
N HIS A 72 -32.32 -1.66 -7.89
CA HIS A 72 -32.41 -2.59 -9.02
C HIS A 72 -31.25 -3.59 -9.09
N PRO A 73 -31.49 -4.90 -9.27
CA PRO A 73 -30.42 -5.92 -9.44
C PRO A 73 -29.45 -5.63 -10.61
N ARG A 74 -29.87 -4.86 -11.62
CA ARG A 74 -29.00 -4.40 -12.72
C ARG A 74 -27.94 -3.39 -12.28
N GLU A 75 -28.14 -2.70 -11.16
CA GLU A 75 -27.16 -1.74 -10.62
C GLU A 75 -25.93 -2.43 -10.02
N TRP A 76 -26.08 -3.69 -9.58
CA TRP A 76 -24.98 -4.52 -9.09
C TRP A 76 -24.01 -4.93 -10.20
N LEU A 77 -24.48 -4.96 -11.45
CA LEU A 77 -23.68 -5.31 -12.62
C LEU A 77 -22.97 -4.11 -13.24
N ARG A 78 -23.09 -2.91 -12.64
CA ARG A 78 -22.35 -1.76 -13.10
C ARG A 78 -20.84 -1.97 -12.91
N PRO A 79 -20.00 -1.64 -13.91
CA PRO A 79 -18.55 -1.86 -13.84
C PRO A 79 -17.91 -1.32 -12.56
N GLU A 80 -18.41 -0.20 -12.03
CA GLU A 80 -17.90 0.42 -10.81
C GLU A 80 -18.12 -0.47 -9.58
N ARG A 81 -19.27 -1.14 -9.49
CA ARG A 81 -19.60 -2.05 -8.38
C ARG A 81 -18.95 -3.43 -8.53
N LEU A 82 -18.66 -3.85 -9.76
CA LEU A 82 -17.90 -5.09 -9.97
C LEU A 82 -16.49 -5.02 -9.39
N VAL A 83 -15.88 -3.83 -9.35
CA VAL A 83 -14.60 -3.61 -8.67
C VAL A 83 -14.70 -3.88 -7.16
N ASP A 84 -15.85 -3.58 -6.53
CA ASP A 84 -16.08 -3.85 -5.10
C ASP A 84 -16.15 -5.35 -4.78
N LEU A 85 -16.42 -6.20 -5.77
CA LEU A 85 -16.46 -7.65 -5.60
C LEU A 85 -15.07 -8.29 -5.68
N VAL A 86 -14.05 -7.58 -6.18
CA VAL A 86 -12.69 -8.13 -6.35
C VAL A 86 -12.10 -8.66 -5.04
N PRO A 87 -12.17 -7.95 -3.89
CA PRO A 87 -11.71 -8.47 -2.60
C PRO A 87 -12.41 -9.76 -2.17
N VAL A 88 -13.72 -9.85 -2.40
CA VAL A 88 -14.55 -11.01 -2.04
C VAL A 88 -14.17 -12.21 -2.89
N VAL A 89 -14.10 -12.04 -4.20
CA VAL A 89 -13.71 -13.11 -5.13
C VAL A 89 -12.28 -13.58 -4.86
N ALA A 90 -11.35 -12.67 -4.62
CA ALA A 90 -9.96 -13.01 -4.27
C ALA A 90 -9.91 -13.83 -2.96
N THR A 91 -10.67 -13.44 -1.94
CA THR A 91 -10.72 -14.17 -0.65
C THR A 91 -11.29 -15.56 -0.81
N LEU A 92 -12.33 -15.73 -1.62
CA LEU A 92 -12.92 -17.04 -1.92
C LEU A 92 -11.93 -17.92 -2.69
N ALA A 93 -11.26 -17.38 -3.71
CA ALA A 93 -10.25 -18.10 -4.48
C ALA A 93 -9.07 -18.54 -3.58
N LEU A 94 -8.60 -17.66 -2.69
CA LEU A 94 -7.56 -17.99 -1.71
C LEU A 94 -7.99 -19.09 -0.75
N SER A 95 -9.23 -19.02 -0.26
CA SER A 95 -9.77 -20.06 0.63
C SER A 95 -9.81 -21.43 -0.03
N VAL A 96 -10.24 -21.49 -1.30
CA VAL A 96 -10.23 -22.74 -2.09
C VAL A 96 -8.80 -23.23 -2.26
N LEU A 97 -7.89 -22.35 -2.68
CA LEU A 97 -6.48 -22.71 -2.93
C LEU A 97 -5.78 -23.26 -1.69
N VAL A 98 -5.95 -22.60 -0.54
CA VAL A 98 -5.41 -23.05 0.76
C VAL A 98 -5.96 -24.42 1.17
N TRP A 99 -7.19 -24.74 0.77
CA TRP A 99 -7.85 -25.99 1.12
C TRP A 99 -7.51 -27.16 0.19
N THR A 100 -7.28 -26.88 -1.09
CA THR A 100 -7.13 -27.94 -2.10
C THR A 100 -5.69 -28.23 -2.49
N GLU A 101 -4.78 -27.27 -2.30
CA GLU A 101 -3.42 -27.34 -2.84
C GLU A 101 -2.35 -27.54 -1.75
N PRO A 102 -1.18 -28.10 -2.11
CA PRO A 102 -0.02 -28.15 -1.22
C PRO A 102 0.53 -26.74 -0.91
N LEU A 103 1.30 -26.63 0.18
CA LEU A 103 1.82 -25.37 0.74
C LEU A 103 2.55 -24.50 -0.29
N ASP A 104 3.41 -25.10 -1.10
CA ASP A 104 4.14 -24.41 -2.16
C ASP A 104 3.17 -23.77 -3.18
N VAL A 105 2.20 -24.54 -3.67
CA VAL A 105 1.22 -24.05 -4.65
C VAL A 105 0.36 -22.93 -4.07
N TRP A 106 -0.23 -23.11 -2.88
CA TRP A 106 -1.12 -22.08 -2.35
C TRP A 106 -0.38 -20.83 -1.87
N LEU A 107 0.84 -20.96 -1.34
CA LEU A 107 1.66 -19.82 -0.92
C LEU A 107 2.02 -18.93 -2.10
N TRP A 108 2.43 -19.52 -3.22
CA TRP A 108 2.68 -18.77 -4.46
C TRP A 108 1.40 -18.14 -5.00
N GLY A 109 0.26 -18.81 -4.92
CA GLY A 109 -1.02 -18.21 -5.30
C GLY A 109 -1.43 -17.03 -4.41
N VAL A 110 -1.20 -17.10 -3.09
CA VAL A 110 -1.36 -15.96 -2.16
C VAL A 110 -0.46 -14.80 -2.58
N ALA A 111 0.83 -15.07 -2.81
CA ALA A 111 1.79 -14.03 -3.19
C ALA A 111 1.38 -13.35 -4.51
N VAL A 112 1.01 -14.13 -5.53
CA VAL A 112 0.56 -13.61 -6.83
C VAL A 112 -0.72 -12.80 -6.70
N LEU A 113 -1.75 -13.33 -6.01
CA LEU A 113 -3.03 -12.64 -5.85
C LEU A 113 -2.86 -11.33 -5.07
N PHE A 114 -2.14 -11.37 -3.96
CA PHE A 114 -1.93 -10.18 -3.13
C PHE A 114 -1.04 -9.14 -3.82
N ALA A 115 0.07 -9.55 -4.44
CA ALA A 115 0.90 -8.65 -5.24
C ALA A 115 0.13 -8.08 -6.44
N GLY A 116 -0.69 -8.89 -7.10
CA GLY A 116 -1.57 -8.45 -8.19
C GLY A 116 -2.56 -7.38 -7.74
N THR A 117 -3.23 -7.58 -6.61
CA THR A 117 -4.13 -6.58 -6.03
C THR A 117 -3.39 -5.28 -5.72
N LEU A 118 -2.22 -5.35 -5.08
CA LEU A 118 -1.40 -4.17 -4.76
C LEU A 118 -0.88 -3.44 -6.00
N ALA A 119 -0.55 -4.17 -7.06
CA ALA A 119 -0.11 -3.60 -8.34
C ALA A 119 -1.25 -2.93 -9.10
N LEU A 120 -2.47 -3.47 -8.99
CA LEU A 120 -3.67 -2.93 -9.66
C LEU A 120 -4.33 -1.79 -8.88
N ALA A 121 -4.19 -1.74 -7.55
CA ALA A 121 -4.85 -0.75 -6.70
C ALA A 121 -4.66 0.71 -7.17
N PRO A 122 -3.45 1.16 -7.57
CA PRO A 122 -3.27 2.52 -8.09
C PRO A 122 -4.09 2.82 -9.35
N LEU A 123 -4.31 1.84 -10.23
CA LEU A 123 -5.08 2.00 -11.47
C LEU A 123 -6.59 2.08 -11.22
N VAL A 124 -7.04 1.55 -10.08
CA VAL A 124 -8.45 1.44 -9.71
C VAL A 124 -8.90 2.59 -8.81
N HIS A 125 -8.07 2.99 -7.83
CA HIS A 125 -8.46 3.95 -6.79
C HIS A 125 -8.87 5.31 -7.38
N GLY A 126 -8.19 5.77 -8.42
CA GLY A 126 -8.51 7.02 -9.11
C GLY A 126 -9.90 7.06 -9.77
N ARG A 127 -10.52 5.91 -10.03
CA ARG A 127 -11.87 5.82 -10.65
C ARG A 127 -13.02 5.92 -9.65
N ARG A 128 -12.73 5.79 -8.35
CA ARG A 128 -13.75 5.80 -7.28
C ARG A 128 -14.09 7.20 -6.79
N LEU A 129 -13.26 8.20 -7.11
CA LEU A 129 -13.46 9.57 -6.64
C LEU A 129 -14.46 10.30 -7.55
N ALA A 130 -15.45 10.95 -6.93
CA ALA A 130 -16.37 11.86 -7.61
C ALA A 130 -15.63 13.14 -8.02
N ALA A 131 -14.88 13.03 -9.11
CA ALA A 131 -14.00 14.08 -9.61
C ALA A 131 -14.65 14.81 -10.79
N ARG A 132 -14.66 16.15 -10.74
CA ARG A 132 -15.16 17.01 -11.82
C ARG A 132 -14.12 18.03 -12.24
N VAL A 133 -14.33 18.63 -13.41
CA VAL A 133 -13.56 19.81 -13.84
C VAL A 133 -13.87 20.97 -12.88
N PRO A 134 -12.88 21.80 -12.49
CA PRO A 134 -13.12 22.98 -11.66
C PRO A 134 -14.13 23.92 -12.31
N THR A 135 -15.02 24.52 -11.51
CA THR A 135 -15.88 25.63 -11.92
C THR A 135 -15.04 26.88 -12.19
N GLU A 136 -15.63 27.88 -12.83
CA GLU A 136 -14.93 29.13 -13.12
C GLU A 136 -14.44 29.87 -11.86
N ARG A 137 -15.21 29.80 -10.77
CA ARG A 137 -14.80 30.36 -9.47
C ARG A 137 -13.58 29.62 -8.90
N GLU A 138 -13.56 28.30 -8.99
CA GLU A 138 -12.46 27.47 -8.52
C GLU A 138 -11.21 27.66 -9.39
N ARG A 139 -11.38 27.76 -10.72
CA ARG A 139 -10.27 28.07 -11.65
C ARG A 139 -9.58 29.37 -11.30
N ARG A 140 -10.33 30.44 -10.98
CA ARG A 140 -9.76 31.70 -10.52
C ARG A 140 -8.95 31.56 -9.22
N ARG A 141 -9.39 30.72 -8.30
CA ARG A 141 -8.66 30.46 -7.04
C ARG A 141 -7.39 29.65 -7.28
N LEU A 142 -7.46 28.64 -8.13
CA LEU A 142 -6.28 27.86 -8.57
C LEU A 142 -5.26 28.78 -9.27
N ALA A 143 -5.73 29.63 -10.19
CA ALA A 143 -4.88 30.61 -10.86
C ALA A 143 -4.22 31.59 -9.89
N ALA A 144 -4.97 32.08 -8.87
CA ALA A 144 -4.41 32.93 -7.82
C ALA A 144 -3.35 32.22 -6.94
N ALA A 145 -3.40 30.89 -6.87
CA ALA A 145 -2.37 30.06 -6.22
C ALA A 145 -1.21 29.70 -7.16
N GLY A 146 -1.15 30.26 -8.38
CA GLY A 146 -0.14 29.93 -9.39
C GLY A 146 -0.30 28.53 -9.99
N ILE A 147 -1.46 27.91 -9.81
CA ILE A 147 -1.77 26.58 -10.36
C ILE A 147 -2.48 26.78 -11.69
N ASP A 148 -1.89 26.25 -12.75
CA ASP A 148 -2.57 26.14 -14.03
C ASP A 148 -3.79 25.20 -13.90
N PRO A 149 -5.03 25.70 -14.07
CA PRO A 149 -6.24 24.89 -14.00
C PRO A 149 -6.44 24.00 -15.22
N ASP A 150 -5.46 23.93 -16.13
CA ASP A 150 -5.38 22.97 -17.23
C ASP A 150 -5.89 21.59 -16.83
N GLY A 151 -6.35 20.83 -17.83
CA GLY A 151 -7.14 19.60 -17.71
C GLY A 151 -6.55 18.46 -16.84
N SER A 152 -5.39 18.66 -16.20
CA SER A 152 -4.81 17.86 -15.13
C SER A 152 -5.45 18.06 -13.75
N ILE A 153 -6.03 19.23 -13.42
CA ILE A 153 -6.64 19.45 -12.11
C ILE A 153 -8.11 19.00 -12.10
N ARG A 154 -8.50 18.33 -11.02
CA ARG A 154 -9.88 17.91 -10.75
C ARG A 154 -10.29 18.32 -9.35
N VAL A 155 -11.54 18.73 -9.20
CA VAL A 155 -12.14 18.96 -7.88
C VAL A 155 -12.84 17.68 -7.46
N VAL A 156 -12.49 17.17 -6.28
CA VAL A 156 -13.07 15.96 -5.69
C VAL A 156 -14.16 16.38 -4.72
N GLU A 157 -15.36 15.85 -4.95
CA GLU A 157 -16.45 15.92 -3.98
C GLU A 157 -16.29 14.78 -2.98
N THR A 158 -16.20 15.15 -1.70
CA THR A 158 -16.04 14.19 -0.62
C THR A 158 -17.31 14.05 0.21
N ALA A 159 -17.54 12.90 0.85
CA ALA A 159 -18.68 12.75 1.77
C ALA A 159 -18.55 13.65 3.01
N ARG A 160 -17.34 14.10 3.32
CA ARG A 160 -17.02 15.04 4.40
C ARG A 160 -16.77 16.43 3.81
N PRO A 161 -17.79 17.29 3.72
CA PRO A 161 -17.73 18.53 2.94
C PRO A 161 -16.74 19.57 3.48
N THR A 162 -16.22 19.40 4.69
CA THR A 162 -15.20 20.27 5.31
C THR A 162 -13.79 19.66 5.27
N HIS A 163 -13.64 18.41 4.81
CA HIS A 163 -12.37 17.70 4.77
C HIS A 163 -11.47 18.29 3.66
N ARG A 164 -10.35 18.85 4.08
CA ARG A 164 -9.33 19.45 3.20
C ARG A 164 -8.31 18.38 2.88
N ASN A 165 -8.22 17.96 1.61
CA ASN A 165 -7.28 16.94 1.21
C ASN A 165 -6.85 17.09 -0.25
N GLY A 166 -5.65 16.60 -0.55
CA GLY A 166 -5.16 16.34 -1.91
C GLY A 166 -5.39 14.88 -2.28
N TYR A 167 -5.49 14.60 -3.58
CA TYR A 167 -5.59 13.24 -4.10
C TYR A 167 -4.79 13.14 -5.39
N SER A 168 -3.97 12.11 -5.51
CA SER A 168 -3.37 11.73 -6.80
C SER A 168 -4.39 10.93 -7.61
N ILE A 169 -4.98 11.52 -8.67
CA ILE A 169 -6.11 10.91 -9.41
C ILE A 169 -5.64 10.22 -10.69
N GLY A 170 -6.21 9.04 -10.94
CA GLY A 170 -6.15 8.29 -12.21
C GLY A 170 -4.99 7.28 -12.29
N GLY A 171 -4.27 7.09 -11.19
CA GLY A 171 -3.18 6.13 -11.08
C GLY A 171 -1.86 6.65 -11.66
N PRO A 172 -0.84 5.79 -11.72
CA PRO A 172 0.52 6.21 -12.04
C PRO A 172 0.75 6.61 -13.51
N LEU A 173 -0.28 6.44 -14.35
CA LEU A 173 -0.25 6.75 -15.78
C LEU A 173 -1.01 8.04 -16.12
N SER A 174 -1.76 8.60 -15.17
CA SER A 174 -2.39 9.92 -15.34
C SER A 174 -1.57 10.99 -14.62
N GLY A 175 -1.44 12.14 -15.27
CA GLY A 175 -0.89 13.35 -14.63
C GLY A 175 -1.92 14.14 -13.83
N ALA A 176 -3.06 13.53 -13.48
CA ALA A 176 -4.19 14.26 -12.91
C ALA A 176 -4.09 14.39 -11.38
N VAL A 177 -4.29 15.60 -10.87
CA VAL A 177 -4.31 15.89 -9.44
C VAL A 177 -5.73 16.27 -9.04
N GLY A 178 -6.24 15.56 -8.04
CA GLY A 178 -7.45 15.85 -7.32
C GLY A 178 -7.18 16.76 -6.13
N VAL A 179 -8.09 17.70 -5.91
CA VAL A 179 -8.11 18.51 -4.68
C VAL A 179 -9.53 18.52 -4.17
N SER A 180 -9.74 18.32 -2.88
CA SER A 180 -11.10 18.37 -2.32
C SER A 180 -11.71 19.75 -2.54
N ARG A 181 -13.03 19.81 -2.76
CA ARG A 181 -13.75 21.09 -2.87
C ARG A 181 -13.46 22.00 -1.69
N ALA A 182 -13.46 21.46 -0.46
CA ALA A 182 -13.15 22.21 0.75
C ALA A 182 -11.75 22.84 0.71
N ALA A 183 -10.74 22.11 0.22
CA ALA A 183 -9.38 22.63 0.09
C ALA A 183 -9.32 23.80 -0.90
N VAL A 184 -9.92 23.65 -2.09
CA VAL A 184 -10.01 24.74 -3.08
C VAL A 184 -10.81 25.94 -2.53
N GLU A 185 -11.80 25.67 -1.69
CA GLU A 185 -12.70 26.71 -1.20
C GLU A 185 -12.16 27.52 -0.02
N THR A 186 -11.31 26.91 0.81
CA THR A 186 -10.95 27.44 2.14
C THR A 186 -9.46 27.62 2.37
N LEU A 187 -8.59 26.93 1.63
CA LEU A 187 -7.15 27.11 1.81
C LEU A 187 -6.68 28.45 1.23
N PRO A 188 -5.78 29.17 1.94
CA PRO A 188 -5.05 30.30 1.37
C PRO A 188 -4.30 29.90 0.10
N PRO A 189 -4.07 30.83 -0.86
CA PRO A 189 -3.42 30.51 -2.13
C PRO A 189 -2.07 29.79 -1.99
N ALA A 190 -1.22 30.19 -1.04
CA ALA A 190 0.07 29.54 -0.79
C ALA A 190 -0.09 28.07 -0.34
N GLN A 191 -1.03 27.81 0.57
CA GLN A 191 -1.31 26.45 1.06
C GLN A 191 -1.98 25.59 -0.01
N LEU A 192 -2.86 26.19 -0.84
CA LEU A 192 -3.47 25.51 -1.99
C LEU A 192 -2.40 25.13 -3.03
N GLY A 193 -1.45 26.03 -3.29
CA GLY A 193 -0.27 25.73 -4.10
C GLY A 193 0.53 24.56 -3.52
N ALA A 194 0.79 24.59 -2.22
CA ALA A 194 1.56 23.56 -1.52
C ALA A 194 0.90 22.18 -1.59
N VAL A 195 -0.42 22.07 -1.38
CA VAL A 195 -1.12 20.77 -1.45
C VAL A 195 -1.09 20.20 -2.87
N VAL A 196 -1.29 21.04 -3.89
CA VAL A 196 -1.21 20.59 -5.29
C VAL A 196 0.22 20.18 -5.65
N ALA A 197 1.23 20.92 -5.19
CA ALA A 197 2.62 20.57 -5.41
C ALA A 197 3.00 19.25 -4.72
N HIS A 198 2.48 18.98 -3.52
CA HIS A 198 2.66 17.71 -2.81
C HIS A 198 2.08 16.52 -3.60
N GLU A 199 0.84 16.62 -4.08
CA GLU A 199 0.23 15.59 -4.93
C GLU A 199 0.99 15.39 -6.25
N ARG A 200 1.44 16.49 -6.88
CA ARG A 200 2.32 16.40 -8.07
C ARG A 200 3.63 15.68 -7.75
N GLY A 201 4.17 15.85 -6.55
CA GLY A 201 5.35 15.10 -6.07
C GLY A 201 5.10 13.59 -6.05
N HIS A 202 3.93 13.16 -5.56
CA HIS A 202 3.54 11.74 -5.60
C HIS A 202 3.46 11.18 -7.03
N LEU A 203 2.93 11.95 -7.97
CA LEU A 203 2.85 11.56 -9.38
C LEU A 203 4.23 11.55 -10.06
N ALA A 204 5.00 12.64 -9.91
CA ALA A 204 6.31 12.82 -10.54
C ALA A 204 7.29 11.71 -10.12
N GLU A 205 7.28 11.35 -8.84
CA GLU A 205 8.16 10.31 -8.30
C GLU A 205 7.51 8.92 -8.27
N ARG A 206 6.32 8.77 -8.86
CA ARG A 206 5.58 7.50 -9.00
C ARG A 206 5.44 6.76 -7.68
N HIS A 207 5.18 7.49 -6.59
CA HIS A 207 5.15 6.93 -5.23
C HIS A 207 4.18 5.75 -5.08
N ALA A 208 3.04 5.77 -5.78
CA ALA A 208 2.11 4.64 -5.80
C ALA A 208 2.75 3.37 -6.38
N LEU A 209 3.46 3.46 -7.51
CA LEU A 209 4.17 2.31 -8.09
C LEU A 209 5.31 1.83 -7.21
N VAL A 210 6.09 2.76 -6.64
CA VAL A 210 7.20 2.41 -5.73
C VAL A 210 6.66 1.62 -4.54
N ARG A 211 5.59 2.11 -3.88
CA ARG A 211 4.94 1.41 -2.76
C ARG A 211 4.47 0.01 -3.18
N SER A 212 3.75 -0.12 -4.30
CA SER A 212 3.25 -1.40 -4.81
C SER A 212 4.38 -2.38 -5.15
N LEU A 213 5.44 -1.93 -5.83
CA LEU A 213 6.55 -2.79 -6.25
C LEU A 213 7.38 -3.28 -5.06
N VAL A 214 7.62 -2.42 -4.06
CA VAL A 214 8.35 -2.83 -2.85
C VAL A 214 7.55 -3.87 -2.06
N SER A 215 6.24 -3.67 -1.86
CA SER A 215 5.38 -4.67 -1.21
C SER A 215 5.33 -5.97 -2.01
N ALA A 216 5.17 -5.91 -3.33
CA ALA A 216 5.18 -7.10 -4.19
C ALA A 216 6.52 -7.86 -4.10
N GLY A 217 7.65 -7.15 -4.13
CA GLY A 217 8.98 -7.73 -3.97
C GLY A 217 9.16 -8.43 -2.61
N TRP A 218 8.69 -7.83 -1.53
CA TRP A 218 8.69 -8.44 -0.20
C TRP A 218 7.86 -9.72 -0.15
N LEU A 219 6.68 -9.71 -0.79
CA LEU A 219 5.81 -10.87 -0.85
C LEU A 219 6.47 -12.03 -1.59
N PHE A 220 6.98 -11.79 -2.80
CA PHE A 220 7.66 -12.84 -3.56
C PHE A 220 8.92 -13.37 -2.87
N ALA A 221 9.71 -12.48 -2.25
CA ALA A 221 10.90 -12.90 -1.51
C ALA A 221 10.54 -13.79 -0.31
N GLY A 222 9.54 -13.41 0.48
CA GLY A 222 9.13 -14.21 1.62
C GLY A 222 8.49 -15.55 1.23
N ALA A 223 7.68 -15.58 0.16
CA ALA A 223 7.16 -16.84 -0.38
C ALA A 223 8.28 -17.80 -0.80
N ALA A 224 9.31 -17.29 -1.49
CA ALA A 224 10.47 -18.09 -1.87
C ALA A 224 11.25 -18.62 -0.66
N VAL A 225 11.52 -17.77 0.35
CA VAL A 225 12.22 -18.19 1.58
C VAL A 225 11.41 -19.24 2.35
N ILE A 226 10.11 -19.01 2.53
CA ILE A 226 9.25 -19.93 3.28
C ILE A 226 9.17 -21.30 2.58
N THR A 227 9.02 -21.31 1.26
CA THR A 227 9.01 -22.53 0.45
C THR A 227 10.34 -23.30 0.57
N ALA A 228 11.47 -22.60 0.53
CA ALA A 228 12.79 -23.22 0.56
C ALA A 228 13.18 -23.76 1.96
N VAL A 229 12.75 -23.11 3.04
CA VAL A 229 13.27 -23.36 4.41
C VAL A 229 12.27 -24.11 5.29
N PHE A 230 10.97 -23.90 5.13
CA PHE A 230 9.95 -24.34 6.09
C PHE A 230 8.98 -25.39 5.56
N SER A 231 9.31 -26.05 4.45
CA SER A 231 8.46 -27.06 3.79
C SER A 231 8.16 -28.30 4.64
N VAL A 232 8.81 -28.48 5.80
CA VAL A 232 8.79 -29.74 6.56
C VAL A 232 8.25 -29.62 8.00
N THR A 233 7.96 -28.41 8.54
CA THR A 233 7.41 -28.27 9.91
C THR A 233 6.31 -27.21 10.04
N THR A 234 5.10 -27.64 10.41
CA THR A 234 3.89 -26.79 10.47
C THR A 234 4.02 -25.59 11.41
N PRO A 235 4.52 -25.69 12.66
CA PRO A 235 4.58 -24.53 13.57
C PRO A 235 5.59 -23.46 13.12
N ALA A 236 6.73 -23.89 12.58
CA ALA A 236 7.75 -22.96 12.08
C ALA A 236 7.28 -22.24 10.82
N ALA A 237 6.58 -22.95 9.92
CA ALA A 237 5.93 -22.34 8.76
C ALA A 237 4.88 -21.29 9.17
N THR A 238 4.05 -21.57 10.18
CA THR A 238 3.08 -20.60 10.71
C THR A 238 3.75 -19.34 11.27
N ALA A 239 4.79 -19.51 12.10
CA ALA A 239 5.53 -18.37 12.65
C ALA A 239 6.22 -17.55 11.55
N ALA A 240 6.79 -18.22 10.54
CA ALA A 240 7.43 -17.58 9.40
C ALA A 240 6.42 -16.79 8.55
N LEU A 241 5.22 -17.34 8.30
CA LEU A 241 4.15 -16.64 7.61
C LEU A 241 3.69 -15.39 8.36
N ALA A 242 3.48 -15.50 9.68
CA ALA A 242 3.10 -14.35 10.51
C ALA A 242 4.18 -13.26 10.49
N ALA A 243 5.45 -13.63 10.66
CA ALA A 243 6.58 -12.71 10.59
C ALA A 243 6.71 -12.05 9.21
N TRP A 244 6.48 -12.79 8.13
CA TRP A 244 6.50 -12.30 6.76
C TRP A 244 5.40 -11.26 6.52
N LEU A 245 4.16 -11.51 6.93
CA LEU A 245 3.04 -10.57 6.78
C LEU A 245 3.24 -9.30 7.64
N LEU A 246 3.69 -9.46 8.89
CA LEU A 246 4.00 -8.32 9.76
C LEU A 246 5.15 -7.49 9.21
N GLY A 247 6.18 -8.15 8.68
CA GLY A 247 7.29 -7.49 8.01
C GLY A 247 6.85 -6.72 6.77
N GLU A 248 5.89 -7.25 5.99
CA GLU A 248 5.33 -6.54 4.84
C GLU A 248 4.65 -5.25 5.28
N ARG A 249 3.83 -5.30 6.35
CA ARG A 249 3.18 -4.11 6.92
C ARG A 249 4.20 -3.09 7.41
N ALA A 250 5.27 -3.53 8.06
CA ALA A 250 6.34 -2.65 8.51
C ALA A 250 7.05 -1.97 7.34
N VAL A 251 7.39 -2.73 6.29
CA VAL A 251 7.99 -2.20 5.06
C VAL A 251 7.07 -1.18 4.39
N ALA A 252 5.77 -1.50 4.24
CA ALA A 252 4.78 -0.60 3.66
C ALA A 252 4.68 0.73 4.43
N VAL A 253 4.71 0.68 5.77
CA VAL A 253 4.72 1.89 6.61
C VAL A 253 5.99 2.72 6.39
N LEU A 254 7.17 2.09 6.35
CA LEU A 254 8.43 2.80 6.15
C LEU A 254 8.52 3.45 4.77
N VAL A 255 8.14 2.73 3.72
CA VAL A 255 8.11 3.26 2.35
C VAL A 255 7.06 4.36 2.23
N GLY A 256 5.88 4.17 2.83
CA GLY A 256 4.85 5.19 2.96
C GLY A 256 5.42 6.48 3.51
N ARG A 257 6.06 6.43 4.68
CA ARG A 257 6.65 7.61 5.33
C ARG A 257 7.74 8.26 4.49
N ALA A 258 8.65 7.48 3.90
CA ALA A 258 9.71 8.00 3.05
C ALA A 258 9.17 8.76 1.84
N THR A 259 8.12 8.24 1.20
CA THR A 259 7.48 8.88 0.05
C THR A 259 6.69 10.14 0.43
N GLU A 260 6.11 10.23 1.63
CA GLU A 260 5.51 11.48 2.12
C GLU A 260 6.55 12.59 2.30
N TYR A 261 7.70 12.29 2.93
CA TYR A 261 8.77 13.28 3.09
C TYR A 261 9.33 13.75 1.74
N ARG A 262 9.44 12.85 0.77
CA ARG A 262 9.87 13.21 -0.60
C ARG A 262 8.85 14.11 -1.29
N ALA A 263 7.56 13.83 -1.13
CA ALA A 263 6.49 14.68 -1.66
C ALA A 263 6.46 16.06 -0.97
N ASP A 264 6.71 16.13 0.34
CA ASP A 264 6.85 17.39 1.07
C ASP A 264 8.06 18.21 0.58
N ALA A 265 9.21 17.57 0.42
CA ALA A 265 10.39 18.22 -0.12
C ALA A 265 10.17 18.69 -1.58
N TYR A 266 9.43 17.91 -2.38
CA TYR A 266 9.01 18.31 -3.71
C TYR A 266 8.11 19.57 -3.65
N ALA A 267 7.11 19.57 -2.77
CA ALA A 267 6.22 20.70 -2.58
C ALA A 267 6.98 21.95 -2.14
N ALA A 268 7.91 21.82 -1.21
CA ALA A 268 8.73 22.92 -0.70
C ALA A 268 9.59 23.55 -1.82
N ARG A 269 10.19 22.73 -2.70
CA ARG A 269 10.97 23.23 -3.85
C ARG A 269 10.13 23.96 -4.90
N HIS A 270 8.85 23.60 -5.05
CA HIS A 270 7.97 24.19 -6.06
C HIS A 270 7.07 25.30 -5.51
N THR A 271 7.09 25.51 -4.19
CA THR A 271 6.34 26.58 -3.51
C THR A 271 7.27 27.28 -2.52
N SER A 272 7.19 26.93 -1.24
CA SER A 272 8.19 27.27 -0.22
C SER A 272 8.06 26.30 0.96
N PRO A 273 9.14 26.10 1.75
CA PRO A 273 9.04 25.34 3.00
C PRO A 273 7.97 25.89 3.95
N ALA A 274 7.86 27.23 4.07
CA ALA A 274 6.86 27.89 4.92
C ALA A 274 5.43 27.56 4.49
N ALA A 275 5.13 27.59 3.18
CA ALA A 275 3.80 27.26 2.68
C ALA A 275 3.38 25.81 2.97
N VAL A 276 4.32 24.86 2.91
CA VAL A 276 4.08 23.45 3.25
C VAL A 276 3.91 23.28 4.75
N ALA A 277 4.74 23.89 5.58
CA ALA A 277 4.61 23.83 7.04
C ALA A 277 3.27 24.42 7.51
N ASP A 278 2.85 25.56 6.96
CA ASP A 278 1.56 26.19 7.29
C ASP A 278 0.36 25.37 6.84
N LEU A 279 0.46 24.71 5.68
CA LEU A 279 -0.53 23.73 5.24
C LEU A 279 -0.64 22.59 6.25
N LEU A 280 0.47 21.98 6.65
CA LEU A 280 0.47 20.86 7.60
C LEU A 280 -0.15 21.25 8.95
N ARG A 281 0.18 22.43 9.49
CA ARG A 281 -0.46 22.98 10.70
C ARG A 281 -1.97 23.17 10.52
N THR A 282 -2.37 23.67 9.35
CA THR A 282 -3.78 23.90 9.01
C THR A 282 -4.57 22.59 8.92
N LEU A 283 -3.94 21.50 8.46
CA LEU A 283 -4.54 20.17 8.37
C LEU A 283 -4.57 19.41 9.70
N ASP A 284 -3.57 19.59 10.55
CA ASP A 284 -3.52 18.99 11.89
C ASP A 284 -4.66 19.49 12.80
N GLY A 285 -5.03 20.76 12.66
CA GLY A 285 -6.17 21.34 13.37
C GLY A 285 -5.95 21.50 14.88
N GLY A 286 -4.73 21.32 15.39
CA GLY A 286 -4.36 21.55 16.80
C GLY A 286 -4.93 20.53 17.80
N GLY A 287 -5.33 19.34 17.32
CA GLY A 287 -5.93 18.30 18.16
C GLY A 287 -4.93 17.64 19.10
N HIS A 288 -5.28 17.52 20.39
CA HIS A 288 -4.49 16.69 21.32
C HIS A 288 -4.65 15.21 20.94
N HIS A 289 -3.55 14.57 20.55
CA HIS A 289 -3.55 13.17 20.15
C HIS A 289 -3.63 12.27 21.39
N SER A 290 -4.63 11.37 21.43
CA SER A 290 -4.76 10.40 22.51
C SER A 290 -3.64 9.34 22.46
N ALA A 291 -3.46 8.56 23.53
CA ALA A 291 -2.52 7.43 23.51
C ALA A 291 -2.87 6.39 22.43
N ALA A 292 -4.16 6.20 22.15
CA ALA A 292 -4.62 5.33 21.07
C ALA A 292 -4.26 5.89 19.69
N ASP A 293 -4.30 7.22 19.50
CA ASP A 293 -3.89 7.86 18.24
C ASP A 293 -2.38 7.75 18.02
N ARG A 294 -1.59 7.84 19.10
CA ARG A 294 -0.14 7.57 19.03
C ARG A 294 0.16 6.13 18.60
N LEU A 295 -0.55 5.14 19.17
CA LEU A 295 -0.40 3.74 18.77
C LEU A 295 -0.83 3.51 17.31
N ARG A 296 -1.95 4.10 16.87
CA ARG A 296 -2.36 4.07 15.46
C ARG A 296 -1.33 4.73 14.55
N GLY A 297 -0.72 5.83 15.00
CA GLY A 297 0.36 6.52 14.30
C GLY A 297 1.58 5.65 14.01
N LEU A 298 1.89 4.67 14.88
CA LEU A 298 2.99 3.72 14.64
C LEU A 298 2.76 2.86 13.39
N LEU A 299 1.49 2.52 13.10
CA LEU A 299 1.07 1.74 11.93
C LEU A 299 0.59 2.64 10.76
N SER A 300 0.65 3.96 10.93
CA SER A 300 0.27 4.90 9.88
C SER A 300 1.40 5.02 8.84
N PRO A 301 1.09 4.85 7.54
CA PRO A 301 2.02 5.14 6.47
C PRO A 301 2.32 6.65 6.36
N HIS A 302 1.48 7.51 6.94
CA HIS A 302 1.75 8.94 7.04
C HIS A 302 2.53 9.24 8.33
N PRO A 303 3.69 9.93 8.24
CA PRO A 303 4.34 10.45 9.43
C PRO A 303 3.43 11.48 10.13
N SER A 304 3.61 11.66 11.43
CA SER A 304 2.92 12.71 12.19
C SER A 304 3.21 14.09 11.60
N PHE A 305 2.23 15.01 11.70
CA PHE A 305 2.39 16.38 11.21
C PHE A 305 3.63 17.08 11.78
N ASP A 306 3.91 16.96 13.09
CA ASP A 306 5.10 17.55 13.72
C ASP A 306 6.40 17.16 13.01
N ARG A 307 6.63 15.86 12.80
CA ARG A 307 7.82 15.35 12.10
C ARG A 307 7.92 15.84 10.65
N ARG A 308 6.80 16.00 9.96
CA ARG A 308 6.77 16.52 8.59
C ARG A 308 7.10 18.01 8.57
N ILE A 309 6.56 18.78 9.53
CA ILE A 309 6.86 20.20 9.72
C ILE A 309 8.36 20.37 10.00
N ASP A 310 8.91 19.64 10.99
CA ASP A 310 10.35 19.70 11.32
C ASP A 310 11.23 19.39 10.10
N ALA A 311 10.88 18.34 9.35
CA ALA A 311 11.63 17.93 8.15
C ALA A 311 11.60 19.02 7.07
N VAL A 312 10.45 19.66 6.84
CA VAL A 312 10.32 20.73 5.84
C VAL A 312 11.04 21.99 6.28
N GLU A 313 10.93 22.38 7.55
CA GLU A 313 11.61 23.57 8.08
C GLU A 313 13.13 23.43 8.02
N SER A 314 13.65 22.22 8.22
CA SER A 314 15.08 21.93 8.04
C SER A 314 15.61 22.18 6.61
N LEU A 315 14.73 22.24 5.60
CA LEU A 315 15.13 22.58 4.22
C LEU A 315 15.38 24.09 4.03
N SER A 316 15.03 24.92 5.02
CA SER A 316 15.22 26.38 4.97
C SER A 316 16.53 26.83 5.65
N ALA A 317 17.21 25.92 6.33
CA ALA A 317 18.46 26.16 7.05
C ALA A 317 19.68 25.96 6.13
#